data_AF-A0A0P9LSQ3-F1
#
_entry.id   AF-A0A0P9LSQ3-F1
#
_cell.length_a   1.000
_cell.length_b   1.000
_cell.length_c   1.000
_cell.angle_alpha   90.00
_cell.angle_beta   90.00
_cell.angle_gamma   90.00
#
_symmetry.space_group_name_H-M   'P 1'
#
loop_
_entity.id
_entity.type
_entity.pdbx_description
1 polymer ?
#
loop_
_entity_poly.entity_id
_entity_poly.type
_entity_poly.pdbx_seq_one_letter_code
_entity_poly.pdbx_strand_id
1 'polypeptide(L)'
;MHGVARQNRDPIQPTALEASVEKVRRLNEQTLSMRLERVASHVPAGARLADIGSDHGYLPVALLKRGVITAAVAGEVALTPFCAAERTVRENDLDQRITVRLADGLAAIEPGDGITAVSICGMGGETIRDILDSGKARLSGRERLILQPNGGEQPLRVWLMENGCRIVCEEMLRENRFDYEIIIAEPDGPVTYTAQELYFGPLQMQTRSPAFLLKWQRLLGKKQKTLSGFARAQKTVPEEKLQSITQQVQWITELLG
;
A
#
# COMPACT_ATOMS: atom_id res chain seq x y z
N MET A 1 -75.95 26.97 -8.71
CA MET A 1 -75.83 25.71 -7.96
C MET A 1 -74.83 24.81 -8.68
N HIS A 2 -73.97 24.10 -7.93
CA HIS A 2 -72.82 23.27 -8.34
C HIS A 2 -71.56 24.10 -8.63
N GLY A 3 -70.38 23.89 -8.04
CA GLY A 3 -69.90 22.73 -7.26
C GLY A 3 -68.53 22.29 -7.81
N VAL A 4 -67.46 22.84 -7.22
CA VAL A 4 -66.06 22.38 -7.09
C VAL A 4 -65.59 21.12 -7.85
N ALA A 5 -64.43 21.20 -8.54
CA ALA A 5 -63.30 20.28 -8.34
C ALA A 5 -62.00 20.81 -8.99
N ARG A 6 -60.94 20.83 -8.18
CA ARG A 6 -59.56 21.25 -8.48
C ARG A 6 -58.88 20.19 -9.37
N GLN A 7 -58.16 20.61 -10.41
CA GLN A 7 -57.16 19.77 -11.06
C GLN A 7 -55.79 20.04 -10.43
N ASN A 8 -55.30 19.06 -9.66
CA ASN A 8 -53.89 18.93 -9.33
C ASN A 8 -53.11 18.65 -10.62
N ARG A 9 -52.11 19.47 -10.94
CA ARG A 9 -50.95 19.05 -11.72
C ARG A 9 -49.72 19.30 -10.87
N ASP A 10 -49.01 18.22 -10.59
CA ASP A 10 -47.82 18.17 -9.75
C ASP A 10 -46.71 19.09 -10.29
N PRO A 11 -45.86 19.63 -9.39
CA PRO A 11 -44.67 20.36 -9.81
C PRO A 11 -43.75 19.44 -10.59
N ILE A 12 -43.27 19.96 -11.72
CA ILE A 12 -42.32 19.36 -12.65
C ILE A 12 -41.20 18.66 -11.86
N GLN A 13 -41.14 17.33 -11.95
CA GLN A 13 -40.00 16.56 -11.48
C GLN A 13 -38.75 16.99 -12.24
N PRO A 14 -37.60 17.18 -11.57
CA PRO A 14 -36.33 17.31 -12.25
C PRO A 14 -36.11 16.08 -13.12
N THR A 15 -35.81 16.32 -14.40
CA THR A 15 -35.41 15.30 -15.37
C THR A 15 -34.15 14.58 -14.88
N ALA A 16 -33.93 13.35 -15.38
CA ALA A 16 -32.85 12.42 -15.05
C ALA A 16 -31.42 12.89 -15.41
N LEU A 17 -31.09 14.14 -15.09
CA LEU A 17 -29.79 14.78 -15.15
C LEU A 17 -29.22 15.06 -13.75
N GLU A 18 -29.74 14.38 -12.72
CA GLU A 18 -29.22 14.40 -11.34
C GLU A 18 -28.51 13.09 -10.94
N ALA A 19 -28.39 12.13 -11.87
CA ALA A 19 -27.57 10.95 -11.70
C ALA A 19 -26.30 11.06 -12.55
N SER A 20 -25.14 10.89 -11.92
CA SER A 20 -23.79 10.79 -12.52
C SER A 20 -22.98 12.09 -12.59
N VAL A 21 -22.86 12.80 -11.47
CA VAL A 21 -21.62 13.52 -11.17
C VAL A 21 -20.82 12.65 -10.21
N GLU A 22 -20.20 11.60 -10.73
CA GLU A 22 -19.03 11.01 -10.07
C GLU A 22 -17.89 12.01 -10.24
N LYS A 23 -17.92 13.03 -9.37
CA LYS A 23 -16.89 14.05 -9.28
C LYS A 23 -15.62 13.28 -8.96
N VAL A 24 -14.71 13.16 -9.92
CA VAL A 24 -13.35 12.63 -9.70
C VAL A 24 -12.77 13.47 -8.57
N ARG A 25 -12.82 12.94 -7.35
CA ARG A 25 -12.40 13.64 -6.15
C ARG A 25 -10.89 13.77 -6.28
N ARG A 26 -10.40 14.98 -6.56
CA ARG A 26 -8.95 15.23 -6.58
C ARG A 26 -8.40 14.85 -5.22
N LEU A 27 -7.53 13.85 -5.20
CA LEU A 27 -6.81 13.43 -4.01
C LEU A 27 -5.77 14.49 -3.67
N ASN A 28 -5.65 14.80 -2.39
CA ASN A 28 -4.70 15.76 -1.85
C ASN A 28 -4.44 15.45 -0.36
N GLU A 29 -3.68 16.28 0.32
CA GLU A 29 -3.37 16.12 1.75
C GLU A 29 -4.60 16.18 2.67
N GLN A 30 -5.74 16.68 2.18
CA GLN A 30 -7.00 16.74 2.94
C GLN A 30 -7.88 15.50 2.67
N THR A 31 -7.71 14.86 1.51
CA THR A 31 -8.42 13.63 1.12
C THR A 31 -7.41 12.65 0.52
N LEU A 32 -6.88 11.75 1.36
CA LEU A 32 -6.03 10.67 0.88
C LEU A 32 -6.86 9.62 0.12
N SER A 33 -6.21 8.83 -0.73
CA SER A 33 -6.84 7.64 -1.31
C SER A 33 -7.20 6.65 -0.21
N MET A 34 -8.12 5.71 -0.46
CA MET A 34 -8.44 4.67 0.52
C MET A 34 -7.18 3.86 0.86
N ARG A 35 -6.31 3.62 -0.14
CA ARG A 35 -4.99 3.00 0.07
C ARG A 35 -4.13 3.77 1.08
N LEU A 36 -3.95 5.07 0.88
CA LEU A 36 -3.13 5.89 1.78
C LEU A 36 -3.80 6.13 3.14
N GLU A 37 -5.14 6.15 3.22
CA GLU A 37 -5.86 6.17 4.50
C GLU A 37 -5.61 4.91 5.33
N ARG A 38 -5.59 3.73 4.69
CA ARG A 38 -5.25 2.48 5.40
C ARG A 38 -3.79 2.50 5.88
N VAL A 39 -2.86 2.96 5.05
CA VAL A 39 -1.45 3.18 5.46
C VAL A 39 -1.37 4.14 6.66
N ALA A 40 -2.05 5.28 6.58
CA ALA A 40 -2.08 6.29 7.64
C ALA A 40 -2.60 5.73 8.98
N SER A 41 -3.59 4.82 8.93
CA SER A 41 -4.16 4.20 10.14
C SER A 41 -3.20 3.30 10.92
N HIS A 42 -2.09 2.87 10.30
CA HIS A 42 -1.05 2.05 10.95
C HIS A 42 0.11 2.85 11.52
N VAL A 43 0.15 4.17 11.27
CA VAL A 43 1.16 5.06 11.84
C VAL A 43 0.85 5.29 13.32
N PRO A 44 1.77 4.96 14.25
CA PRO A 44 1.53 5.13 15.68
C PRO A 44 1.30 6.60 16.06
N ALA A 45 0.41 6.84 17.02
CA ALA A 45 0.19 8.18 17.56
C ALA A 45 1.49 8.71 18.21
N GLY A 46 1.82 9.97 17.94
CA GLY A 46 3.03 10.63 18.41
C GLY A 46 4.30 10.30 17.59
N ALA A 47 4.20 9.46 16.55
CA ALA A 47 5.36 9.03 15.79
C ALA A 47 6.10 10.18 15.10
N ARG A 48 7.39 9.94 14.82
CA ARG A 48 8.20 10.74 13.90
C ARG A 48 8.38 9.91 12.64
N LEU A 49 7.78 10.36 11.54
CA LEU A 49 7.60 9.55 10.33
C LEU A 49 8.69 9.83 9.29
N ALA A 50 9.28 8.80 8.69
CA ALA A 50 9.96 8.93 7.41
C ALA A 50 9.08 8.34 6.30
N ASP A 51 8.68 9.17 5.34
CA ASP A 51 7.91 8.73 4.16
C ASP A 51 8.82 8.73 2.92
N ILE A 52 9.12 7.53 2.42
CA ILE A 52 10.13 7.33 1.37
C ILE A 52 9.46 7.13 0.01
N GLY A 53 9.78 8.00 -0.93
CA GLY A 53 9.09 8.15 -2.21
C GLY A 53 7.66 8.65 -1.99
N SER A 54 7.52 9.78 -1.31
CA SER A 54 6.23 10.34 -0.92
C SER A 54 5.43 10.75 -2.17
N ASP A 55 4.15 10.40 -2.17
CA ASP A 55 3.22 10.88 -3.18
C ASP A 55 2.89 12.36 -2.90
N HIS A 56 3.73 13.25 -3.44
CA HIS A 56 3.64 14.72 -3.29
C HIS A 56 3.66 15.25 -1.85
N GLY A 57 4.15 14.48 -0.88
CA GLY A 57 4.13 14.85 0.54
C GLY A 57 2.75 14.76 1.20
N TYR A 58 1.75 14.14 0.56
CA TYR A 58 0.38 14.15 1.07
C TYR A 58 0.21 13.38 2.38
N LEU A 59 0.82 12.19 2.51
CA LEU A 59 0.72 11.38 3.72
C LEU A 59 1.27 12.09 4.96
N PRO A 60 2.52 12.61 4.98
CA PRO A 60 3.05 13.29 6.16
C PRO A 60 2.27 14.58 6.49
N VAL A 61 1.86 15.36 5.49
CA VAL A 61 1.04 16.56 5.73
C VAL A 61 -0.33 16.20 6.34
N ALA A 62 -1.01 15.19 5.80
CA ALA A 62 -2.30 14.73 6.33
C ALA A 62 -2.18 14.27 7.79
N LEU A 63 -1.19 13.44 8.10
CA LEU A 63 -0.98 12.92 9.45
C LEU A 63 -0.62 14.02 10.46
N LEU A 64 0.19 15.00 10.05
CA LEU A 64 0.59 16.11 10.91
C LEU A 64 -0.59 17.06 11.18
N LYS A 65 -1.42 17.35 10.16
CA LYS A 65 -2.66 18.12 10.32
C LYS A 65 -3.67 17.43 11.25
N ARG A 66 -3.73 16.10 11.22
CA ARG A 66 -4.58 15.28 12.10
C ARG A 66 -4.03 15.12 13.51
N GLY A 67 -2.82 15.62 13.78
CA GLY A 67 -2.15 15.46 15.08
C GLY A 67 -1.71 14.01 15.38
N VAL A 68 -1.59 13.16 14.36
CA VAL A 68 -1.18 11.76 14.53
C VAL A 68 0.33 11.65 14.73
N ILE A 69 1.10 12.45 13.99
CA ILE A 69 2.58 12.48 14.07
C ILE A 69 3.07 13.80 14.65
N THR A 70 4.31 13.82 15.15
CA THR A 70 4.93 15.03 15.73
C THR A 70 5.89 15.74 14.77
N ALA A 71 6.52 14.98 13.86
CA ALA A 71 7.38 15.49 12.80
C ALA A 71 7.47 14.45 11.67
N ALA A 72 7.95 14.87 10.50
CA ALA A 72 8.21 13.96 9.40
C ALA A 72 9.45 14.33 8.57
N VAL A 73 10.00 13.32 7.90
CA VAL A 73 10.94 13.46 6.78
C VAL A 73 10.27 12.86 5.55
N ALA A 74 10.20 13.62 4.45
CA ALA A 74 9.78 13.11 3.15
C ALA A 74 11.01 12.95 2.25
N GLY A 75 11.34 11.72 1.87
CA GLY A 75 12.50 11.41 1.03
C GLY A 75 12.09 11.22 -0.42
N GLU A 76 12.69 11.98 -1.34
CA GLU A 76 12.44 11.88 -2.78
C GLU A 76 13.72 11.64 -3.56
N VAL A 77 13.71 10.70 -4.51
CA VAL A 77 14.92 10.40 -5.31
C VAL A 77 15.09 11.35 -6.50
N ALA A 78 14.01 12.00 -6.94
CA ALA A 78 14.00 12.83 -8.14
C ALA A 78 13.53 14.25 -7.85
N LEU A 79 14.07 15.22 -8.62
CA LEU A 79 13.84 16.65 -8.40
C LEU A 79 12.36 17.04 -8.56
N THR A 80 11.64 16.43 -9.50
CA THR A 80 10.23 16.76 -9.74
C THR A 80 9.32 16.36 -8.55
N PRO A 81 9.34 15.10 -8.06
CA PRO A 81 8.68 14.74 -6.81
C PRO A 81 9.13 15.58 -5.61
N PHE A 82 10.44 15.81 -5.47
CA PHE A 82 11.01 16.66 -4.41
C PHE A 82 10.39 18.05 -4.37
N CYS A 83 10.40 18.77 -5.50
CA CYS A 83 9.81 20.11 -5.56
C CYS A 83 8.30 20.09 -5.31
N ALA A 84 7.60 19.02 -5.72
CA ALA A 84 6.17 18.89 -5.45
C ALA A 84 5.89 18.68 -3.96
N ALA A 85 6.64 17.80 -3.28
CA ALA A 85 6.53 17.59 -1.84
C ALA A 85 6.89 18.86 -1.05
N GLU A 86 7.98 19.55 -1.40
CA GLU A 86 8.35 20.84 -0.81
C GLU A 86 7.24 21.88 -0.95
N ARG A 87 6.64 21.95 -2.15
CA ARG A 87 5.53 22.87 -2.41
C ARG A 87 4.33 22.55 -1.51
N THR A 88 3.91 21.29 -1.45
CA THR A 88 2.81 20.85 -0.59
C THR A 88 3.07 21.18 0.88
N VAL A 89 4.27 20.92 1.38
CA VAL A 89 4.64 21.23 2.78
C VAL A 89 4.56 22.73 3.05
N ARG A 90 5.10 23.54 2.14
CA ARG A 90 5.12 25.01 2.26
C ARG A 90 3.74 25.64 2.16
N GLU A 91 2.91 25.20 1.22
CA GLU A 91 1.52 25.69 1.05
C GLU A 91 0.63 25.35 2.27
N ASN A 92 1.10 24.49 3.16
CA ASN A 92 0.41 24.09 4.38
C ASN A 92 1.08 24.63 5.67
N ASP A 93 2.13 25.45 5.56
CA ASP A 93 2.87 26.04 6.68
C ASP A 93 3.45 24.98 7.66
N LEU A 94 3.98 23.88 7.12
CA LEU A 94 4.51 22.76 7.91
C LEU A 94 6.02 22.55 7.76
N ASP A 95 6.74 23.50 7.15
CA ASP A 95 8.20 23.45 6.93
C ASP A 95 9.01 23.30 8.22
N GLN A 96 8.48 23.79 9.35
CA GLN A 96 9.13 23.64 10.66
C GLN A 96 9.03 22.21 11.24
N ARG A 97 8.18 21.36 10.67
CA ARG A 97 7.90 20.00 11.20
C ARG A 97 8.02 18.89 10.16
N ILE A 98 8.03 19.24 8.88
CA ILE A 98 8.25 18.30 7.78
C ILE A 98 9.47 18.75 7.00
N THR A 99 10.51 17.93 7.00
CA THR A 99 11.71 18.17 6.21
C THR A 99 11.64 17.33 4.94
N VAL A 100 11.72 17.97 3.78
CA VAL A 100 11.79 17.26 2.49
C VAL A 100 13.26 17.14 2.09
N ARG A 101 13.71 15.95 1.72
CA ARG A 101 15.11 15.69 1.31
C ARG A 101 15.15 15.00 -0.04
N LEU A 102 16.02 15.50 -0.93
CA LEU A 102 16.35 14.83 -2.19
C LEU A 102 17.41 13.77 -1.89
N ALA A 103 16.99 12.51 -1.77
CA ALA A 103 17.85 11.39 -1.39
C ALA A 103 17.30 10.06 -1.91
N ASP A 104 18.20 9.09 -2.09
CA ASP A 104 17.83 7.73 -2.50
C ASP A 104 17.45 6.88 -1.29
N GLY A 105 16.21 6.41 -1.25
CA GLY A 105 15.70 5.53 -0.21
C GLY A 105 15.88 6.08 1.20
N LEU A 106 16.40 5.24 2.11
CA LEU A 106 16.60 5.61 3.52
C LEU A 106 17.78 6.57 3.73
N ALA A 107 18.55 6.93 2.70
CA ALA A 107 19.55 7.99 2.82
C ALA A 107 18.92 9.35 3.20
N ALA A 108 17.60 9.50 3.01
CA ALA A 108 16.82 10.61 3.53
C ALA A 108 16.81 10.69 5.06
N ILE A 109 17.17 9.64 5.81
CA ILE A 109 17.09 9.63 7.28
C ILE A 109 18.46 9.96 7.89
N GLU A 110 18.44 10.86 8.87
CA GLU A 110 19.58 11.28 9.69
C GLU A 110 19.35 10.93 11.16
N PRO A 111 20.40 10.63 11.94
CA PRO A 111 20.23 10.26 13.36
C PRO A 111 19.48 11.30 14.21
N GLY A 112 19.63 12.59 13.88
CA GLY A 112 18.95 13.69 14.58
C GLY A 112 17.43 13.74 14.32
N ASP A 113 16.94 13.04 13.30
CA ASP A 113 15.51 13.02 13.00
C ASP A 113 14.71 12.23 14.03
N GLY A 114 15.33 11.26 14.72
CA GLY A 114 14.66 10.42 15.71
C GLY A 114 13.43 9.69 15.16
N ILE A 115 13.51 9.16 13.94
CA ILE A 115 12.43 8.45 13.26
C ILE A 115 11.98 7.24 14.08
N THR A 116 10.66 7.06 14.22
CA THR A 116 10.05 5.91 14.93
C THR A 116 9.13 5.09 14.04
N ALA A 117 8.79 5.59 12.85
CA ALA A 117 7.98 4.90 11.85
C ALA A 117 8.47 5.24 10.45
N VAL A 118 8.51 4.24 9.56
CA VAL A 118 8.92 4.40 8.16
C VAL A 118 7.80 3.90 7.26
N SER A 119 7.32 4.74 6.33
CA SER A 119 6.41 4.35 5.25
C SER A 119 7.14 4.24 3.92
N ILE A 120 6.91 3.15 3.20
CA ILE A 120 7.37 2.98 1.81
C ILE A 120 6.20 2.40 1.02
N CYS A 121 5.60 3.22 0.15
CA CYS A 121 4.33 2.91 -0.50
C CYS A 121 4.39 3.08 -2.01
N GLY A 122 3.60 2.28 -2.74
CA GLY A 122 3.43 2.45 -4.18
C GLY A 122 4.59 1.92 -5.03
N MET A 123 5.53 1.18 -4.45
CA MET A 123 6.69 0.61 -5.14
C MET A 123 6.57 -0.91 -5.28
N GLY A 124 7.36 -1.53 -6.16
CA GLY A 124 7.48 -2.99 -6.21
C GLY A 124 8.16 -3.51 -4.94
N GLY A 125 7.74 -4.68 -4.44
CA GLY A 125 8.24 -5.24 -3.19
C GLY A 125 9.74 -5.56 -3.22
N GLU A 126 10.31 -5.90 -4.38
CA GLU A 126 11.76 -6.01 -4.57
C GLU A 126 12.46 -4.65 -4.41
N THR A 127 11.88 -3.57 -4.95
CA THR A 127 12.39 -2.21 -4.74
C THR A 127 12.33 -1.79 -3.28
N ILE A 128 11.21 -2.09 -2.59
CA ILE A 128 11.08 -1.82 -1.15
C ILE A 128 12.15 -2.59 -0.37
N ARG A 129 12.34 -3.87 -0.68
CA ARG A 129 13.42 -4.69 -0.10
C ARG A 129 14.77 -4.02 -0.30
N ASP A 130 15.11 -3.63 -1.52
CA ASP A 130 16.43 -3.08 -1.84
C ASP A 130 16.67 -1.73 -1.14
N ILE A 131 15.64 -0.90 -0.99
CA ILE A 131 15.69 0.35 -0.20
C ILE A 131 15.96 0.04 1.28
N LEU A 132 15.26 -0.95 1.84
CA LEU A 132 15.44 -1.35 3.24
C LEU A 132 16.83 -1.96 3.47
N ASP A 133 17.29 -2.81 2.56
CA ASP A 133 18.58 -3.52 2.67
C ASP A 133 19.77 -2.55 2.59
N SER A 134 19.81 -1.72 1.55
CA SER A 134 20.86 -0.71 1.35
C SER A 134 20.86 0.35 2.46
N GLY A 135 19.68 0.63 3.01
CA GLY A 135 19.43 1.68 3.98
C GLY A 135 19.43 1.24 5.44
N LYS A 136 19.63 -0.04 5.76
CA LYS A 136 19.42 -0.56 7.13
C LYS A 136 20.21 0.17 8.22
N ALA A 137 21.40 0.69 7.88
CA ALA A 137 22.26 1.43 8.81
C ALA A 137 21.67 2.80 9.21
N ARG A 138 20.64 3.27 8.49
CA ARG A 138 19.88 4.50 8.80
C ARG A 138 18.74 4.26 9.78
N LEU A 139 18.41 3.00 10.05
CA LEU A 139 17.40 2.60 11.01
C LEU A 139 18.06 2.29 12.36
N SER A 140 17.41 2.66 13.45
CA SER A 140 17.79 2.31 14.81
C SER A 140 17.43 0.88 15.19
N GLY A 141 16.61 0.20 14.37
CA GLY A 141 16.10 -1.13 14.65
C GLY A 141 14.95 -1.14 15.64
N ARG A 142 14.22 -0.02 15.75
CA ARG A 142 13.02 0.14 16.60
C ARG A 142 11.83 0.70 15.84
N GLU A 143 12.05 1.11 14.59
CA GLU A 143 11.04 1.73 13.76
C GLU A 143 9.97 0.71 13.36
N ARG A 144 8.70 1.12 13.43
CA ARG A 144 7.64 0.39 12.73
C ARG A 144 7.78 0.62 11.22
N LEU A 145 7.79 -0.45 10.45
CA LEU A 145 7.77 -0.42 8.99
C LEU A 145 6.32 -0.54 8.50
N ILE A 146 5.85 0.44 7.75
CA ILE A 146 4.53 0.47 7.10
C ILE A 146 4.75 0.37 5.59
N LEU A 147 4.59 -0.83 5.04
CA LEU A 147 5.02 -1.15 3.69
C LEU A 147 3.81 -1.44 2.81
N GLN A 148 3.75 -0.80 1.64
CA GLN A 148 2.69 -1.05 0.67
C GLN A 148 3.32 -1.39 -0.69
N PRO A 149 3.66 -2.68 -0.92
CA PRO A 149 4.12 -3.15 -2.22
C PRO A 149 2.99 -3.23 -3.26
N ASN A 150 3.31 -2.92 -4.52
CA ASN A 150 2.42 -3.07 -5.68
C ASN A 150 2.59 -4.43 -6.42
N GLY A 151 3.10 -5.44 -5.70
CA GLY A 151 3.53 -6.74 -6.21
C GLY A 151 4.91 -7.09 -5.67
N GLY A 152 5.35 -8.34 -5.78
CA GLY A 152 6.64 -8.77 -5.21
C GLY A 152 6.60 -8.83 -3.68
N GLU A 153 5.46 -9.19 -3.11
CA GLU A 153 5.23 -9.24 -1.67
C GLU A 153 6.04 -10.38 -1.03
N GLN A 154 6.19 -11.51 -1.72
CA GLN A 154 6.99 -12.65 -1.24
C GLN A 154 8.46 -12.29 -0.96
N PRO A 155 9.25 -11.74 -1.90
CA PRO A 155 10.65 -11.37 -1.62
C PRO A 155 10.77 -10.31 -0.51
N LEU A 156 9.78 -9.42 -0.37
CA LEU A 156 9.73 -8.48 0.75
C LEU A 156 9.54 -9.20 2.09
N ARG A 157 8.59 -10.15 2.18
CA ARG A 157 8.40 -10.95 3.40
C ARG A 157 9.61 -11.79 3.77
N VAL A 158 10.32 -12.34 2.79
CA VAL A 158 11.58 -13.06 3.00
C VAL A 158 12.60 -12.14 3.66
N TRP A 159 12.79 -10.94 3.11
CA TRP A 159 13.73 -9.98 3.69
C TRP A 159 13.35 -9.57 5.11
N LEU A 160 12.07 -9.32 5.38
CA LEU A 160 11.58 -9.00 6.73
C LEU A 160 11.91 -10.13 7.72
N MET A 161 11.66 -11.38 7.34
CA MET A 161 11.98 -12.56 8.14
C MET A 161 13.49 -12.67 8.43
N GLU A 162 14.32 -12.53 7.40
CA GLU A 162 15.78 -12.63 7.49
C GLU A 162 16.42 -11.51 8.32
N ASN A 163 15.78 -10.34 8.39
CA ASN A 163 16.26 -9.17 9.13
C ASN A 163 15.57 -9.00 10.50
N GLY A 164 14.92 -10.04 11.02
CA GLY A 164 14.33 -10.03 12.36
C GLY A 164 13.15 -9.06 12.53
N CYS A 165 12.48 -8.75 11.42
CA CYS A 165 11.27 -7.93 11.38
C CYS A 165 10.05 -8.86 11.34
N ARG A 166 9.31 -8.92 12.44
CA ARG A 166 8.05 -9.69 12.51
C ARG A 166 6.94 -8.92 11.82
N ILE A 167 6.14 -9.62 11.03
CA ILE A 167 4.92 -9.07 10.43
C ILE A 167 3.85 -9.09 11.53
N VAL A 168 3.42 -7.90 11.96
CA VAL A 168 2.48 -7.71 13.07
C VAL A 168 1.06 -7.40 12.60
N CYS A 169 0.90 -6.92 11.37
CA CYS A 169 -0.39 -6.73 10.74
C CYS A 169 -0.27 -6.84 9.21
N GLU A 170 -1.30 -7.37 8.56
CA GLU A 170 -1.44 -7.33 7.12
C GLU A 170 -2.86 -6.95 6.74
N GLU A 171 -3.01 -6.13 5.70
CA GLU A 171 -4.31 -5.79 5.14
C GLU A 171 -4.35 -6.02 3.64
N MET A 172 -5.50 -6.49 3.18
CA MET A 172 -5.83 -6.60 1.75
C MET A 172 -6.97 -5.65 1.46
N LEU A 173 -6.75 -4.73 0.53
CA LEU A 173 -7.80 -3.86 0.03
C LEU A 173 -7.87 -3.90 -1.49
N ARG A 174 -9.05 -3.61 -2.02
CA ARG A 174 -9.28 -3.44 -3.45
C ARG A 174 -9.71 -2.00 -3.69
N GLU A 175 -8.93 -1.25 -4.45
CA GLU A 175 -9.26 0.10 -4.87
C GLU A 175 -9.22 0.14 -6.40
N ASN A 176 -10.35 0.53 -7.01
CA ASN A 176 -10.59 0.42 -8.44
C ASN A 176 -10.36 -1.03 -8.95
N ARG A 177 -9.43 -1.22 -9.87
CA ARG A 177 -9.10 -2.53 -10.46
C ARG A 177 -7.92 -3.23 -9.78
N PHE A 178 -7.27 -2.58 -8.81
CA PHE A 178 -6.03 -3.02 -8.20
C PHE A 178 -6.27 -3.61 -6.81
N ASP A 179 -5.47 -4.62 -6.47
CA ASP A 179 -5.42 -5.20 -5.14
C ASP A 179 -4.13 -4.74 -4.49
N TYR A 180 -4.25 -4.13 -3.32
CA TYR A 180 -3.12 -3.63 -2.57
C TYR A 180 -2.99 -4.44 -1.28
N GLU A 181 -1.75 -4.87 -1.03
CA GLU A 181 -1.36 -5.39 0.27
C GLU A 181 -0.65 -4.29 1.06
N ILE A 182 -0.99 -4.20 2.33
CA ILE A 182 -0.25 -3.41 3.33
C ILE A 182 0.32 -4.40 4.32
N ILE A 183 1.63 -4.30 4.57
CA ILE A 183 2.39 -5.16 5.47
C ILE A 183 2.99 -4.26 6.54
N ILE A 184 2.63 -4.50 7.80
CA ILE A 184 3.19 -3.81 8.95
C ILE A 184 4.16 -4.75 9.63
N ALA A 185 5.40 -4.29 9.80
CA ALA A 185 6.44 -5.07 10.44
C ALA A 185 7.16 -4.28 11.53
N GLU A 186 7.60 -4.98 12.56
CA GLU A 186 8.34 -4.42 13.68
C GLU A 186 9.57 -5.29 13.99
N PRO A 187 10.70 -4.70 14.38
CA PRO A 187 11.85 -5.45 14.90
C PRO A 187 11.46 -6.20 16.17
N ASP A 188 11.45 -7.54 16.11
CA ASP A 188 11.04 -8.41 17.23
C ASP A 188 11.88 -9.70 17.30
N GLY A 189 13.09 -9.63 16.74
CA GLY A 189 14.03 -10.76 16.71
C GLY A 189 13.69 -11.83 15.66
N PRO A 190 14.38 -12.98 15.73
CA PRO A 190 14.22 -14.03 14.73
C PRO A 190 12.80 -14.59 14.68
N VAL A 191 12.24 -14.66 13.47
CA VAL A 191 10.96 -15.30 13.15
C VAL A 191 11.17 -16.23 11.96
N THR A 192 10.36 -17.27 11.84
CA THR A 192 10.40 -18.19 10.69
C THR A 192 8.99 -18.37 10.16
N TYR A 193 8.84 -18.12 8.86
CA TYR A 193 7.61 -18.35 8.12
C TYR A 193 7.81 -19.50 7.14
N THR A 194 6.75 -20.27 6.92
CA THR A 194 6.71 -21.29 5.87
C THR A 194 6.70 -20.65 4.48
N ALA A 195 7.01 -21.45 3.45
CA ALA A 195 6.96 -20.98 2.07
C ALA A 195 5.56 -20.45 1.67
N GLN A 196 4.49 -21.06 2.20
CA GLN A 196 3.11 -20.61 1.97
C GLN A 196 2.83 -19.29 2.69
N GLU A 197 3.27 -19.12 3.94
CA GLU A 197 3.11 -17.85 4.67
C GLU A 197 3.88 -16.71 3.99
N LEU A 198 5.09 -16.97 3.49
CA LEU A 198 5.84 -15.98 2.70
C LEU A 198 5.12 -15.63 1.39
N TYR A 199 4.47 -16.61 0.76
CA TYR A 199 3.76 -16.42 -0.50
C TYR A 199 2.43 -15.67 -0.34
N PHE A 200 1.65 -16.02 0.68
CA PHE A 200 0.29 -15.53 0.89
C PHE A 200 0.17 -14.39 1.89
N GLY A 201 1.09 -14.31 2.86
CA GLY A 201 1.00 -13.50 4.05
C GLY A 201 0.58 -14.32 5.27
N PRO A 202 1.41 -14.41 6.34
CA PRO A 202 1.10 -15.24 7.50
C PRO A 202 -0.19 -14.83 8.19
N LEU A 203 -0.48 -13.53 8.27
CA LEU A 203 -1.69 -13.01 8.92
C LEU A 203 -2.87 -12.96 7.94
N GLN A 204 -2.60 -12.79 6.64
CA GLN A 204 -3.61 -12.89 5.59
C GLN A 204 -4.19 -14.32 5.48
N MET A 205 -3.35 -15.35 5.58
CA MET A 205 -3.78 -16.76 5.56
C MET A 205 -4.70 -17.11 6.74
N GLN A 206 -4.52 -16.44 7.88
CA GLN A 206 -5.37 -16.61 9.05
C GLN A 206 -6.67 -15.82 8.90
N THR A 207 -6.58 -14.57 8.46
CA THR A 207 -7.72 -13.65 8.35
C THR A 207 -8.68 -14.03 7.22
N ARG A 208 -8.14 -14.48 6.08
CA ARG A 208 -8.89 -14.92 4.88
C ARG A 208 -10.01 -13.97 4.48
N SER A 209 -9.73 -12.67 4.44
CA SER A 209 -10.72 -11.65 4.10
C SER A 209 -11.34 -11.88 2.71
N PRO A 210 -12.56 -11.38 2.42
CA PRO A 210 -13.15 -11.49 1.09
C PRO A 210 -12.25 -10.92 -0.02
N ALA A 211 -11.58 -9.78 0.26
CA ALA A 211 -10.63 -9.18 -0.68
C ALA A 211 -9.43 -10.10 -0.96
N PHE A 212 -8.91 -10.76 0.07
CA PHE A 212 -7.82 -11.73 -0.06
C PHE A 212 -8.22 -12.94 -0.91
N LEU A 213 -9.36 -13.56 -0.62
CA LEU A 213 -9.85 -14.71 -1.39
C LEU A 213 -10.10 -14.34 -2.86
N LEU A 214 -10.69 -13.16 -3.12
CA LEU A 214 -10.92 -12.66 -4.48
C LEU A 214 -9.62 -12.36 -5.24
N LYS A 215 -8.55 -11.89 -4.57
CA LYS A 215 -7.22 -11.76 -5.18
C LYS A 215 -6.73 -13.15 -5.63
N TRP A 216 -6.75 -14.13 -4.73
CA TRP A 216 -6.20 -15.45 -5.00
C TRP A 216 -7.00 -16.25 -6.02
N GLN A 217 -8.33 -16.13 -6.02
CA GLN A 217 -9.17 -16.72 -7.07
C GLN A 217 -8.82 -16.17 -8.47
N ARG A 218 -8.56 -14.87 -8.58
CA ARG A 218 -8.13 -14.26 -9.85
C ARG A 218 -6.71 -14.67 -10.23
N LEU A 219 -5.79 -14.74 -9.26
CA LEU A 219 -4.42 -15.20 -9.51
C LEU A 219 -4.38 -16.67 -9.93
N LEU A 220 -5.21 -17.53 -9.35
CA LEU A 220 -5.38 -18.92 -9.76
C LEU A 220 -5.75 -19.02 -11.24
N GLY A 221 -6.81 -18.31 -11.65
CA GLY A 221 -7.24 -18.31 -13.05
C GLY A 221 -6.18 -17.78 -14.01
N LYS A 222 -5.39 -16.77 -13.61
CA LYS A 222 -4.24 -16.30 -14.40
C LYS A 222 -3.17 -17.38 -14.54
N LYS A 223 -2.79 -18.04 -13.44
CA LYS A 223 -1.75 -19.08 -13.45
C LYS A 223 -2.15 -20.33 -14.22
N GLN A 224 -3.40 -20.77 -14.09
CA GLN A 224 -3.93 -21.90 -14.87
C GLN A 224 -3.92 -21.60 -16.38
N LYS A 225 -4.24 -20.37 -16.78
CA LYS A 225 -4.10 -19.92 -18.17
C LYS A 225 -2.64 -19.92 -18.62
N THR A 226 -1.72 -19.47 -17.77
CA THR A 226 -0.27 -19.53 -18.05
C THR A 226 0.21 -20.96 -18.26
N LEU A 227 -0.17 -21.91 -17.38
CA LEU A 227 0.16 -23.33 -17.52
C LEU A 227 -0.40 -23.94 -18.81
N SER A 228 -1.67 -23.65 -19.13
CA SER A 228 -2.30 -24.10 -20.37
C SER A 228 -1.62 -23.52 -21.61
N GLY A 229 -1.13 -22.28 -21.52
CA GLY A 229 -0.35 -21.63 -22.57
C GLY A 229 1.00 -22.32 -22.79
N PHE A 230 1.67 -22.74 -21.73
CA PHE A 230 2.93 -23.49 -21.82
C PHE A 230 2.75 -24.86 -22.44
N ALA A 231 1.69 -25.60 -22.10
CA ALA A 231 1.39 -26.88 -22.72
C ALA A 231 1.17 -26.80 -24.24
N ARG A 232 0.75 -25.63 -24.74
CA ARG A 232 0.53 -25.37 -26.17
C ARG A 232 1.72 -24.74 -26.88
N ALA A 233 2.73 -24.28 -26.14
CA ALA A 233 3.87 -23.59 -26.71
C ALA A 233 4.83 -24.58 -27.39
N GLN A 234 5.29 -24.26 -28.58
CA GLN A 234 6.32 -25.05 -29.29
C GLN A 234 7.73 -24.87 -28.71
N LYS A 235 7.93 -23.86 -27.83
CA LYS A 235 9.22 -23.60 -27.18
C LYS A 235 9.33 -24.32 -25.85
N THR A 236 10.50 -24.89 -25.57
CA THR A 236 10.84 -25.49 -24.28
C THR A 236 10.75 -24.44 -23.17
N VAL A 237 9.84 -24.66 -22.22
CA VAL A 237 9.74 -23.86 -21.00
C VAL A 237 10.74 -24.42 -19.98
N PRO A 238 11.54 -23.59 -19.30
CA PRO A 238 12.42 -24.06 -18.23
C PRO A 238 11.65 -24.84 -17.18
N GLU A 239 12.14 -26.03 -16.82
CA GLU A 239 11.46 -26.95 -15.91
C GLU A 239 11.16 -26.32 -14.54
N GLU A 240 12.12 -25.58 -13.99
CA GLU A 240 11.98 -24.85 -12.72
C GLU A 240 10.79 -23.89 -12.74
N LYS A 241 10.57 -23.19 -13.85
CA LYS A 241 9.46 -22.24 -14.00
C LYS A 241 8.12 -22.98 -14.03
N LEU A 242 8.07 -24.13 -14.69
CA LEU A 242 6.87 -24.97 -14.74
C LEU A 242 6.54 -25.54 -13.36
N GLN A 243 7.54 -26.08 -12.65
CA GLN A 243 7.39 -26.60 -11.29
C GLN A 243 6.93 -25.50 -10.34
N SER A 244 7.55 -24.31 -10.38
CA SER A 244 7.17 -23.16 -9.55
C SER A 244 5.70 -22.74 -9.74
N ILE A 245 5.24 -22.62 -10.99
CA ILE A 245 3.84 -22.22 -11.24
C ILE A 245 2.87 -23.34 -10.86
N THR A 246 3.24 -24.60 -11.08
CA THR A 246 2.43 -25.76 -10.69
C THR A 246 2.26 -25.81 -9.18
N GLN A 247 3.35 -25.63 -8.42
CA GLN A 247 3.33 -25.57 -6.97
C GLN A 247 2.46 -24.41 -6.47
N GLN A 248 2.57 -23.23 -7.07
CA GLN A 248 1.73 -22.08 -6.72
C GLN A 248 0.25 -22.35 -7.02
N VAL A 249 -0.08 -23.01 -8.14
CA VAL A 249 -1.47 -23.40 -8.44
C VAL A 249 -2.01 -24.37 -7.41
N GLN A 250 -1.21 -25.36 -7.01
CA GLN A 250 -1.57 -26.30 -5.94
C GLN A 250 -1.85 -25.55 -4.63
N TRP A 251 -0.90 -24.72 -4.17
CA TRP A 251 -1.06 -23.95 -2.94
C TRP A 251 -2.29 -23.04 -2.96
N ILE A 252 -2.58 -22.37 -4.09
CA ILE A 252 -3.76 -21.50 -4.18
C ILE A 252 -5.05 -22.32 -4.19
N THR A 253 -5.04 -23.51 -4.81
CA THR A 253 -6.21 -24.40 -4.81
C THR A 253 -6.50 -24.88 -3.40
N GLU A 254 -5.49 -25.38 -2.69
CA GLU A 254 -5.59 -25.79 -1.29
C GLU A 254 -6.05 -24.62 -0.38
N LEU A 255 -5.52 -23.42 -0.61
CA LEU A 255 -5.94 -22.23 0.12
C LEU A 255 -7.43 -21.93 -0.10
N LEU A 256 -7.95 -22.06 -1.32
CA LEU A 256 -9.33 -21.65 -1.64
C LEU A 256 -10.39 -22.69 -1.25
N GLY A 257 -10.02 -23.95 -1.05
CA GLY A 257 -10.93 -25.06 -0.74
C GLY A 257 -11.39 -25.76 -2.02
#